data_AF-A0A2R6HQT6-F1
#
_entry.id   AF-A0A2R6HQT6-F1
#
_cell.length_a   1.000
_cell.length_b   1.000
_cell.length_c   1.000
_cell.angle_alpha   90.00
_cell.angle_beta   90.00
_cell.angle_gamma   90.00
#
_symmetry.space_group_name_H-M   'P 1'
#
loop_
_entity.id
_entity.type
_entity.pdbx_description
1 polymer ?
#
loop_
_entity_poly.entity_id
_entity_poly.type
_entity_poly.pdbx_seq_one_letter_code
_entity_poly.pdbx_strand_id
1 'polypeptide(L)'
;MRAVLLAALVVLAGCSGFAGSGDPTETVTPVPELPDEPVYPPGVTGSGVTDPGAVASAHADEVADVSYTLLSARTVRAENGTLLSHFTVQVELDDDHSYRARARTEGPAAPKFLGRPPATAAFWSDGETYLRTLAREGTTTYDELDPGSQVVPTWRYWTGAAAFGDRSSSAITTIRDVLAAFTWRVGTAERGNTTDYRLESEAYTAGTVGPPEVTDVRNATATVTVTEPGLVRSIRLRYVGTVDGDPVAVERTVEYDAVGNTTVERPEWADRATNQTDS
;
A
#
# COMPACT_ATOMS: atom_id res chain seq x y z
N MET A 1 -30.38 63.51 -1.20
CA MET A 1 -31.12 64.44 -2.09
C MET A 1 -30.63 64.22 -3.51
N ARG A 2 -31.58 64.03 -4.45
CA ARG A 2 -31.55 64.41 -5.89
C ARG A 2 -30.29 63.99 -6.69
N ALA A 3 -30.31 62.93 -7.51
CA ALA A 3 -30.95 62.76 -8.82
C ALA A 3 -30.43 63.70 -9.94
N VAL A 4 -30.29 63.10 -11.15
CA VAL A 4 -30.21 63.68 -12.51
C VAL A 4 -28.76 63.94 -13.01
N LEU A 5 -28.13 63.18 -13.93
CA LEU A 5 -28.42 62.76 -15.33
C LEU A 5 -28.20 63.92 -16.36
N LEU A 6 -27.62 63.58 -17.52
CA LEU A 6 -27.45 64.35 -18.78
C LEU A 6 -26.17 65.21 -18.86
N ALA A 7 -25.47 65.35 -19.99
CA ALA A 7 -25.62 64.82 -21.35
C ALA A 7 -24.29 64.99 -22.10
N ALA A 8 -24.16 64.22 -23.19
CA ALA A 8 -23.08 64.30 -24.16
C ALA A 8 -23.02 65.64 -24.91
N LEU A 9 -21.81 66.04 -25.32
CA LEU A 9 -21.57 66.84 -26.51
C LEU A 9 -20.16 66.56 -27.05
N VAL A 10 -20.15 65.84 -28.18
CA VAL A 10 -19.09 65.82 -29.19
C VAL A 10 -18.98 67.25 -29.76
N VAL A 11 -17.79 67.80 -30.05
CA VAL A 11 -17.15 67.85 -31.39
C VAL A 11 -15.86 68.73 -31.39
N LEU A 12 -14.93 68.34 -32.28
CA LEU A 12 -14.14 69.16 -33.22
C LEU A 12 -12.76 69.73 -32.81
N ALA A 13 -11.85 69.50 -33.78
CA ALA A 13 -10.66 70.26 -34.17
C ALA A 13 -9.33 69.83 -33.53
N GLY A 14 -8.49 69.21 -34.37
CA GLY A 14 -7.10 68.92 -34.04
C GLY A 14 -6.16 70.10 -34.25
N CYS A 15 -4.89 69.91 -33.87
CA CYS A 15 -3.71 70.18 -34.70
C CYS A 15 -2.41 69.91 -33.91
N SER A 16 -1.38 69.52 -34.68
CA SER A 16 0.05 69.73 -34.45
C SER A 16 0.74 69.06 -33.24
N GLY A 17 1.38 67.93 -33.55
CA GLY A 17 2.80 67.66 -33.35
C GLY A 17 3.52 68.34 -32.18
N PHE A 18 3.97 67.51 -31.24
CA PHE A 18 5.19 67.78 -30.49
C PHE A 18 5.86 66.46 -30.13
N ALA A 19 7.12 66.32 -30.54
CA ALA A 19 7.99 65.21 -30.17
C ALA A 19 8.36 65.34 -28.68
N GLY A 20 8.20 64.25 -27.93
CA GLY A 20 8.60 64.16 -26.53
C GLY A 20 9.08 62.74 -26.25
N SER A 21 10.40 62.60 -26.15
CA SER A 21 11.18 61.51 -25.58
C SER A 21 10.39 60.35 -24.97
N GLY A 22 10.28 59.24 -25.71
CA GLY A 22 9.99 57.95 -25.09
C GLY A 22 11.22 57.47 -24.35
N ASP A 23 11.17 57.43 -23.03
CA ASP A 23 12.06 56.58 -22.25
C ASP A 23 11.89 55.14 -22.76
N PRO A 24 12.98 54.39 -23.00
CA PRO A 24 12.85 52.97 -23.26
C PRO A 24 12.26 52.32 -22.01
N THR A 25 11.00 51.91 -22.08
CA THR A 25 10.45 50.94 -21.12
C THR A 25 11.35 49.71 -21.22
N GLU A 26 12.15 49.46 -20.18
CA GLU A 26 12.87 48.20 -20.05
C GLU A 26 11.84 47.08 -20.06
N THR A 27 11.77 46.35 -21.16
CA THR A 27 11.06 45.08 -21.23
C THR A 27 11.84 44.11 -20.34
N VAL A 28 11.41 43.97 -19.09
CA VAL A 28 11.89 42.91 -18.21
C VAL A 28 11.43 41.61 -18.83
N THR A 29 12.35 40.87 -19.46
CA THR A 29 12.08 39.48 -19.84
C THR A 29 11.86 38.71 -18.54
N PRO A 30 10.68 38.11 -18.30
CA PRO A 30 10.50 37.25 -17.14
C PRO A 30 11.57 36.17 -17.18
N VAL A 31 12.33 36.06 -16.10
CA VAL A 31 13.30 34.98 -15.92
C VAL A 31 12.49 33.68 -15.99
N PRO A 32 12.92 32.66 -16.78
CA PRO A 32 12.27 31.36 -16.74
C PRO A 32 12.23 30.89 -15.28
N GLU A 33 11.03 30.62 -14.77
CA GLU A 33 10.88 29.96 -13.48
C GLU A 33 11.70 28.67 -13.53
N LEU A 34 12.67 28.55 -12.62
CA LEU A 34 13.36 27.28 -12.42
C LEU A 34 12.26 26.25 -12.09
N PRO A 35 12.29 25.05 -12.69
CA PRO A 35 11.34 24.02 -12.29
C PRO A 35 11.45 23.81 -10.78
N ASP A 36 10.31 23.70 -10.11
CA ASP A 36 10.26 23.37 -8.68
C ASP A 36 11.15 22.15 -8.42
N GLU A 37 11.95 22.20 -7.36
CA GLU A 37 12.74 21.03 -6.97
C GLU A 37 11.79 19.85 -6.69
N PRO A 38 12.11 18.63 -7.14
CA PRO A 38 11.26 17.47 -6.90
C PRO A 38 11.10 17.24 -5.40
N VAL A 39 9.86 17.21 -4.92
CA VAL A 39 9.52 16.95 -3.52
C VAL A 39 9.53 15.45 -3.28
N TYR A 40 10.62 14.93 -2.72
CA TYR A 40 10.77 13.50 -2.45
C TYR A 40 9.95 13.04 -1.22
N PRO A 41 9.54 11.74 -1.18
CA PRO A 41 8.90 11.17 0.00
C PRO A 41 9.82 11.21 1.23
N PRO A 42 9.24 11.20 2.45
CA PRO A 42 10.02 11.10 3.69
C PRO A 42 11.01 9.94 3.65
N GLY A 43 12.31 10.22 3.89
CA GLY A 43 13.38 9.22 3.87
C GLY A 43 13.92 8.86 2.48
N VAL A 44 13.40 9.46 1.41
CA VAL A 44 13.83 9.28 0.02
C VAL A 44 14.48 10.57 -0.49
N THR A 45 15.49 10.42 -1.35
CA THR A 45 16.18 11.52 -2.04
C THR A 45 16.46 11.10 -3.48
N GLY A 46 16.95 12.03 -4.32
CA GLY A 46 17.42 11.67 -5.66
C GLY A 46 18.55 10.63 -5.69
N SER A 47 19.27 10.45 -4.57
CA SER A 47 20.34 9.46 -4.45
C SER A 47 19.89 8.07 -3.96
N GLY A 48 18.61 7.88 -3.62
CA GLY A 48 18.10 6.63 -3.04
C GLY A 48 17.35 6.83 -1.73
N VAL A 49 17.19 5.74 -0.99
CA VAL A 49 16.60 5.73 0.35
C VAL A 49 17.68 6.01 1.38
N THR A 50 17.50 7.08 2.14
CA THR A 50 18.46 7.54 3.17
C THR A 50 17.99 7.23 4.59
N ASP A 51 16.67 7.15 4.80
CA ASP A 51 16.08 6.75 6.07
C ASP A 51 14.89 5.79 5.84
N PRO A 52 15.13 4.46 5.87
CA PRO A 52 14.08 3.44 5.80
C PRO A 52 13.03 3.57 6.92
N GLY A 53 13.41 4.10 8.08
CA GLY A 53 12.52 4.30 9.21
C GLY A 53 11.52 5.42 8.94
N ALA A 54 11.98 6.52 8.35
CA ALA A 54 11.13 7.64 7.96
C ALA A 54 10.07 7.23 6.92
N VAL A 55 10.43 6.41 5.92
CA VAL A 55 9.46 5.88 4.95
C VAL A 55 8.41 5.01 5.66
N ALA A 56 8.84 4.13 6.56
CA ALA A 56 7.94 3.23 7.29
C ALA A 56 6.99 3.99 8.24
N SER A 57 7.47 5.04 8.89
CA SER A 57 6.65 5.92 9.72
C SER A 57 5.64 6.71 8.90
N ALA A 58 6.08 7.33 7.80
CA ALA A 58 5.19 8.07 6.91
C ALA A 58 4.08 7.18 6.34
N HIS A 59 4.40 5.94 5.96
CA HIS A 59 3.38 4.97 5.57
C HIS A 59 2.35 4.70 6.69
N ALA A 60 2.81 4.54 7.94
CA ALA A 60 1.93 4.29 9.06
C ALA A 60 0.96 5.46 9.29
N ASP A 61 1.44 6.69 9.17
CA ASP A 61 0.65 7.90 9.31
C ASP A 61 -0.43 7.99 8.21
N GLU A 62 -0.07 7.64 6.96
CA GLU A 62 -0.99 7.63 5.81
C GLU A 62 -2.11 6.57 5.89
N VAL A 63 -1.98 5.56 6.76
CA VAL A 63 -2.96 4.46 6.90
C VAL A 63 -3.56 4.32 8.30
N ALA A 64 -3.23 5.22 9.24
CA ALA A 64 -3.58 5.07 10.65
C ALA A 64 -5.09 5.08 10.93
N ASP A 65 -5.81 5.99 10.28
CA ASP A 65 -7.24 6.26 10.52
C ASP A 65 -7.98 6.50 9.19
N VAL A 66 -7.65 5.70 8.17
CA VAL A 66 -8.31 5.73 6.86
C VAL A 66 -8.62 4.32 6.37
N SER A 67 -9.66 4.20 5.57
CA SER A 67 -10.07 2.96 4.90
C SER A 67 -9.05 2.56 3.84
N TYR A 68 -8.84 1.27 3.62
CA TYR A 68 -7.98 0.76 2.54
C TYR A 68 -8.24 -0.71 2.26
N THR A 69 -7.79 -1.14 1.07
CA THR A 69 -7.64 -2.55 0.73
C THR A 69 -6.17 -2.93 0.73
N LEU A 70 -5.81 -3.93 1.54
CA LEU A 70 -4.47 -4.51 1.64
C LEU A 70 -4.47 -5.90 1.01
N LEU A 71 -3.53 -6.15 0.10
CA LEU A 71 -3.24 -7.48 -0.43
C LEU A 71 -1.79 -7.84 -0.12
N SER A 72 -1.58 -8.97 0.57
CA SER A 72 -0.27 -9.57 0.80
C SER A 72 -0.27 -10.98 0.24
N ALA A 73 0.68 -11.28 -0.63
CA ALA A 73 0.84 -12.62 -1.19
C ALA A 73 2.30 -13.05 -1.13
N ARG A 74 2.51 -14.33 -0.85
CA ARG A 74 3.84 -14.94 -0.83
C ARG A 74 3.79 -16.32 -1.46
N THR A 75 4.78 -16.61 -2.28
CA THR A 75 4.98 -17.93 -2.83
C THR A 75 6.42 -18.40 -2.65
N VAL A 76 6.57 -19.66 -2.25
CA VAL A 76 7.84 -20.38 -2.12
C VAL A 76 7.76 -21.63 -3.00
N ARG A 77 8.72 -21.79 -3.90
CA ARG A 77 8.84 -22.96 -4.78
C ARG A 77 10.20 -23.59 -4.63
N ALA A 78 10.26 -24.92 -4.73
CA ALA A 78 11.52 -25.63 -4.91
C ALA A 78 12.13 -25.29 -6.28
N GLU A 79 13.43 -25.57 -6.45
CA GLU A 79 14.14 -25.37 -7.73
C GLU A 79 13.47 -26.07 -8.91
N ASN A 80 12.88 -27.25 -8.70
CA ASN A 80 12.15 -28.00 -9.73
C ASN A 80 10.75 -27.41 -10.07
N GLY A 81 10.37 -26.28 -9.47
CA GLY A 81 9.10 -25.61 -9.66
C GLY A 81 7.96 -26.10 -8.76
N THR A 82 8.18 -27.13 -7.94
CA THR A 82 7.16 -27.65 -7.00
C THR A 82 6.74 -26.56 -6.03
N LEU A 83 5.43 -26.38 -5.86
CA LEU A 83 4.88 -25.44 -4.89
C LEU A 83 5.08 -25.97 -3.46
N LEU A 84 5.88 -25.26 -2.67
CA LEU A 84 6.08 -25.59 -1.26
C LEU A 84 5.08 -24.85 -0.38
N SER A 85 4.89 -23.55 -0.63
CA SER A 85 3.97 -22.70 0.11
C SER A 85 3.45 -21.58 -0.77
N HIS A 86 2.14 -21.38 -0.80
CA HIS A 86 1.48 -20.18 -1.27
C HIS A 86 0.54 -19.68 -0.17
N PHE A 87 0.65 -18.40 0.14
CA PHE A 87 -0.13 -17.75 1.19
C PHE A 87 -0.56 -16.38 0.72
N THR A 88 -1.86 -16.10 0.82
CA THR A 88 -2.44 -14.80 0.47
C THR A 88 -3.35 -14.33 1.58
N VAL A 89 -3.26 -13.05 1.92
CA VAL A 89 -4.18 -12.31 2.80
C VAL A 89 -4.65 -11.08 2.03
N GLN A 90 -5.95 -10.92 1.92
CA GLN A 90 -6.59 -9.69 1.47
C GLN A 90 -7.43 -9.14 2.62
N VAL A 91 -7.32 -7.85 2.90
CA VAL A 91 -8.10 -7.16 3.92
C VAL A 91 -8.73 -5.93 3.28
N GLU A 92 -10.04 -5.81 3.39
CA GLU A 92 -10.75 -4.55 3.17
C GLU A 92 -11.06 -3.99 4.56
N LEU A 93 -10.62 -2.77 4.83
CA LEU A 93 -10.83 -2.06 6.09
C LEU A 93 -11.56 -0.75 5.80
N ASP A 94 -12.67 -0.52 6.52
CA ASP A 94 -13.46 0.71 6.47
C ASP A 94 -13.01 1.69 7.57
N ASP A 95 -13.45 2.95 7.47
CA ASP A 95 -13.10 4.04 8.40
C ASP A 95 -13.66 3.79 9.82
N ASP A 96 -14.75 3.03 9.94
CA ASP A 96 -15.34 2.63 11.22
C ASP A 96 -14.69 1.36 11.83
N HIS A 97 -13.64 0.85 11.17
CA HIS A 97 -12.95 -0.41 11.46
C HIS A 97 -13.76 -1.69 11.23
N SER A 98 -14.91 -1.60 10.55
CA SER A 98 -15.50 -2.77 9.91
C SER A 98 -14.48 -3.35 8.92
N TYR A 99 -14.38 -4.68 8.87
CA TYR A 99 -13.39 -5.31 8.01
C TYR A 99 -13.91 -6.60 7.38
N ARG A 100 -13.36 -6.89 6.20
CA ARG A 100 -13.45 -8.20 5.56
C ARG A 100 -12.06 -8.70 5.23
N ALA A 101 -11.69 -9.83 5.82
CA ALA A 101 -10.43 -10.48 5.52
C ALA A 101 -10.65 -11.78 4.76
N ARG A 102 -9.84 -12.05 3.74
CA ARG A 102 -9.78 -13.33 3.03
C ARG A 102 -8.38 -13.87 3.11
N ALA A 103 -8.26 -15.15 3.45
CA ALA A 103 -6.98 -15.82 3.51
C ALA A 103 -7.02 -17.15 2.77
N ARG A 104 -5.91 -17.47 2.09
CA ARG A 104 -5.73 -18.73 1.37
C ARG A 104 -4.34 -19.29 1.67
N THR A 105 -4.28 -20.57 1.99
CA THR A 105 -3.03 -21.32 2.16
C THR A 105 -3.02 -22.54 1.24
N GLU A 106 -1.89 -22.80 0.60
CA GLU A 106 -1.71 -23.91 -0.34
C GLU A 106 -0.27 -24.41 -0.35
N GLY A 107 -0.06 -25.71 -0.53
CA GLY A 107 1.25 -26.36 -0.46
C GLY A 107 1.58 -26.92 0.94
N PRO A 108 2.43 -27.95 1.03
CA PRO A 108 2.67 -28.71 2.26
C PRO A 108 3.37 -27.91 3.36
N ALA A 109 4.10 -26.85 3.00
CA ALA A 109 4.83 -25.98 3.91
C ALA A 109 4.11 -24.65 4.20
N ALA A 110 2.87 -24.46 3.71
CA ALA A 110 2.12 -23.24 3.99
C ALA A 110 1.69 -23.14 5.46
N PRO A 111 1.48 -21.90 5.98
CA PRO A 111 0.99 -21.68 7.34
C PRO A 111 -0.30 -22.46 7.65
N LYS A 112 -0.38 -23.01 8.87
CA LYS A 112 -1.49 -23.90 9.28
C LYS A 112 -2.56 -23.23 10.16
N PHE A 113 -2.60 -21.90 10.21
CA PHE A 113 -3.55 -21.18 11.07
C PHE A 113 -5.02 -21.34 10.63
N LEU A 114 -5.27 -21.71 9.37
CA LEU A 114 -6.60 -22.13 8.87
C LEU A 114 -6.83 -23.66 8.97
N GLY A 115 -5.88 -24.40 9.54
CA GLY A 115 -5.81 -25.86 9.48
C GLY A 115 -4.84 -26.36 8.40
N ARG A 116 -4.96 -27.64 8.04
CA ARG A 116 -4.11 -28.28 7.02
C ARG A 116 -4.40 -27.67 5.63
N PRO A 117 -3.40 -27.12 4.91
CA PRO A 117 -3.57 -26.68 3.54
C PRO A 117 -3.95 -27.83 2.58
N PRO A 118 -4.69 -27.57 1.49
CA PRO A 118 -5.21 -26.26 1.11
C PRO A 118 -6.40 -25.85 1.96
N ALA A 119 -6.41 -24.58 2.37
CA ALA A 119 -7.52 -23.99 3.13
C ALA A 119 -7.78 -22.57 2.64
N THR A 120 -9.05 -22.17 2.65
CA THR A 120 -9.49 -20.80 2.37
C THR A 120 -10.47 -20.37 3.44
N ALA A 121 -10.37 -19.14 3.89
CA ALA A 121 -11.30 -18.57 4.85
C ALA A 121 -11.64 -17.13 4.47
N ALA A 122 -12.85 -16.72 4.82
CA ALA A 122 -13.22 -15.32 4.87
C ALA A 122 -13.76 -14.98 6.25
N PHE A 123 -13.41 -13.79 6.72
CA PHE A 123 -13.80 -13.23 8.00
C PHE A 123 -14.46 -11.89 7.73
N TRP A 124 -15.49 -11.59 8.50
CA TRP A 124 -16.15 -10.30 8.44
C TRP A 124 -16.53 -9.86 9.84
N SER A 125 -16.41 -8.58 10.13
CA SER A 125 -16.93 -7.98 11.34
C SER A 125 -17.26 -6.51 11.11
N ASP A 126 -18.33 -6.07 11.77
CA ASP A 126 -18.74 -4.68 11.95
C ASP A 126 -18.38 -4.14 13.35
N GLY A 127 -17.52 -4.86 14.07
CA GLY A 127 -17.13 -4.56 15.46
C GLY A 127 -18.03 -5.21 16.51
N GLU A 128 -19.26 -5.57 16.17
CA GLU A 128 -20.22 -6.23 17.07
C GLU A 128 -20.33 -7.73 16.78
N THR A 129 -20.46 -8.08 15.49
CA THR A 129 -20.60 -9.46 15.02
C THR A 129 -19.29 -9.95 14.42
N TYR A 130 -18.90 -11.19 14.68
CA TYR A 130 -17.70 -11.79 14.07
C TYR A 130 -18.10 -13.04 13.32
N LEU A 131 -17.98 -12.99 12.00
CA LEU A 131 -18.41 -14.08 11.13
C LEU A 131 -17.21 -14.70 10.43
N ARG A 132 -17.24 -16.02 10.25
CA ARG A 132 -16.24 -16.77 9.52
C ARG A 132 -16.89 -17.75 8.55
N THR A 133 -16.32 -17.86 7.37
CA THR A 133 -16.40 -19.09 6.56
C THR A 133 -15.04 -19.74 6.46
N LEU A 134 -15.00 -21.08 6.58
CA LEU A 134 -13.78 -21.86 6.47
C LEU A 134 -13.99 -23.05 5.55
N ALA A 135 -13.30 -23.05 4.42
CA ALA A 135 -13.26 -24.14 3.46
C ALA A 135 -11.94 -24.90 3.56
N ARG A 136 -12.01 -26.18 3.95
CA ARG A 136 -10.87 -27.11 4.00
C ARG A 136 -11.36 -28.55 3.91
N GLU A 137 -10.53 -29.46 3.40
CA GLU A 137 -10.85 -30.90 3.34
C GLU A 137 -12.22 -31.19 2.66
N GLY A 138 -12.58 -30.42 1.63
CA GLY A 138 -13.84 -30.56 0.89
C GLY A 138 -15.10 -30.08 1.62
N THR A 139 -14.96 -29.55 2.84
CA THR A 139 -16.07 -29.06 3.67
C THR A 139 -15.98 -27.55 3.82
N THR A 140 -17.12 -26.86 3.86
CA THR A 140 -17.21 -25.42 4.19
C THR A 140 -18.10 -25.24 5.42
N THR A 141 -17.56 -24.62 6.46
CA THR A 141 -18.33 -24.21 7.65
C THR A 141 -18.62 -22.72 7.62
N TYR A 142 -19.67 -22.33 8.34
CA TYR A 142 -20.10 -20.95 8.52
C TYR A 142 -20.35 -20.78 10.01
N ASP A 143 -19.58 -19.90 10.64
CA ASP A 143 -19.58 -19.78 12.09
C ASP A 143 -19.73 -18.31 12.47
N GLU A 144 -20.62 -18.02 13.41
CA GLU A 144 -20.51 -16.84 14.24
C GLU A 144 -19.55 -17.12 15.39
N LEU A 145 -18.56 -16.24 15.57
CA LEU A 145 -17.54 -16.37 16.58
C LEU A 145 -17.91 -15.49 17.77
N ASP A 146 -18.13 -16.11 18.92
CA ASP A 146 -18.35 -15.39 20.17
C ASP A 146 -17.00 -14.90 20.74
N PRO A 147 -16.78 -13.57 20.83
CA PRO A 147 -15.53 -13.01 21.35
C PRO A 147 -15.25 -13.38 22.82
N GLY A 148 -16.29 -13.69 23.60
CA GLY A 148 -16.17 -14.04 25.02
C GLY A 148 -15.65 -15.46 25.24
N SER A 149 -15.83 -16.36 24.27
CA SER A 149 -15.41 -17.77 24.35
C SER A 149 -14.27 -18.12 23.38
N GLN A 150 -14.01 -17.28 22.38
CA GLN A 150 -13.01 -17.51 21.34
C GLN A 150 -12.15 -16.27 21.10
N VAL A 151 -10.85 -16.47 20.84
CA VAL A 151 -10.00 -15.39 20.34
C VAL A 151 -10.40 -15.09 18.90
N VAL A 152 -11.16 -14.01 18.70
CA VAL A 152 -11.52 -13.52 17.37
C VAL A 152 -10.37 -12.71 16.76
N PRO A 153 -9.91 -13.02 15.54
CA PRO A 153 -8.85 -12.25 14.91
C PRO A 153 -9.41 -10.90 14.44
N THR A 154 -9.06 -9.83 15.14
CA THR A 154 -9.47 -8.44 14.88
C THR A 154 -8.86 -7.88 13.60
N TRP A 155 -9.32 -6.71 13.14
CA TRP A 155 -8.71 -6.01 12.02
C TRP A 155 -7.19 -5.81 12.20
N ARG A 156 -6.72 -5.48 13.42
CA ARG A 156 -5.29 -5.31 13.72
C ARG A 156 -4.48 -6.58 13.51
N TYR A 157 -5.07 -7.74 13.79
CA TYR A 157 -4.43 -9.01 13.47
C TYR A 157 -4.29 -9.18 11.95
N TRP A 158 -5.36 -8.91 11.21
CA TRP A 158 -5.39 -9.10 9.75
C TRP A 158 -4.46 -8.14 9.01
N THR A 159 -4.45 -6.86 9.37
CA THR A 159 -3.58 -5.84 8.77
C THR A 159 -2.14 -5.88 9.31
N GLY A 160 -1.91 -6.59 10.42
CA GLY A 160 -0.59 -6.80 11.00
C GLY A 160 -0.09 -8.22 10.82
N ALA A 161 -0.20 -9.02 11.88
CA ALA A 161 0.42 -10.34 11.97
C ALA A 161 -0.01 -11.32 10.87
N ALA A 162 -1.24 -11.26 10.34
CA ALA A 162 -1.64 -12.15 9.26
C ALA A 162 -1.00 -11.76 7.92
N ALA A 163 -1.08 -10.49 7.53
CA ALA A 163 -0.52 -10.00 6.26
C ALA A 163 1.02 -9.95 6.26
N PHE A 164 1.64 -9.83 7.44
CA PHE A 164 3.08 -9.61 7.59
C PHE A 164 3.80 -10.63 8.50
N GLY A 165 3.13 -11.74 8.84
CA GLY A 165 3.52 -12.79 9.82
C GLY A 165 4.77 -13.61 9.50
N ASP A 166 5.78 -12.98 8.93
CA ASP A 166 7.14 -13.49 8.77
C ASP A 166 7.95 -13.03 10.00
N ARG A 167 9.22 -12.67 9.79
CA ARG A 167 10.06 -12.10 10.85
C ARG A 167 9.62 -10.72 11.35
N SER A 168 8.83 -9.99 10.56
CA SER A 168 8.58 -8.55 10.76
C SER A 168 7.23 -8.23 11.45
N SER A 169 6.26 -9.15 11.44
CA SER A 169 4.92 -9.09 12.09
C SER A 169 4.08 -7.81 11.92
N SER A 170 4.51 -6.83 11.11
CA SER A 170 3.82 -5.56 10.84
C SER A 170 4.26 -4.93 9.51
N ALA A 171 3.46 -3.99 9.00
CA ALA A 171 3.78 -3.19 7.82
C ALA A 171 5.04 -2.34 8.02
N ILE A 172 5.13 -1.61 9.16
CA ILE A 172 6.26 -0.72 9.49
C ILE A 172 7.58 -1.49 9.46
N THR A 173 7.65 -2.63 10.15
CA THR A 173 8.87 -3.44 10.18
C THR A 173 9.18 -4.02 8.80
N THR A 174 8.17 -4.50 8.06
CA THR A 174 8.38 -5.04 6.70
C THR A 174 8.94 -3.99 5.74
N ILE A 175 8.35 -2.78 5.73
CA ILE A 175 8.81 -1.66 4.90
C ILE A 175 10.24 -1.30 5.25
N ARG A 176 10.53 -1.11 6.55
CA ARG A 176 11.86 -0.77 7.03
C ARG A 176 12.90 -1.83 6.65
N ASP A 177 12.60 -3.10 6.91
CA ASP A 177 13.53 -4.22 6.65
C ASP A 177 13.83 -4.37 5.16
N VAL A 178 12.81 -4.27 4.30
CA VAL A 178 13.00 -4.33 2.85
C VAL A 178 13.83 -3.12 2.41
N LEU A 179 13.48 -1.90 2.81
CA LEU A 179 14.19 -0.71 2.36
C LEU A 179 15.65 -0.66 2.87
N ALA A 180 15.92 -1.15 4.09
CA ALA A 180 17.26 -1.22 4.64
C ALA A 180 18.14 -2.31 3.98
N ALA A 181 17.53 -3.32 3.35
CA ALA A 181 18.25 -4.46 2.79
C ALA A 181 18.86 -4.23 1.39
N PHE A 182 18.58 -3.08 0.77
CA PHE A 182 19.04 -2.76 -0.59
C PHE A 182 19.58 -1.34 -0.70
N THR A 183 20.42 -1.12 -1.70
CA THR A 183 20.61 0.21 -2.29
C THR A 183 19.57 0.43 -3.39
N TRP A 184 19.16 1.68 -3.60
CA TRP A 184 17.98 2.01 -4.40
C TRP A 184 18.27 3.08 -5.44
N ARG A 185 17.82 2.83 -6.67
CA ARG A 185 17.64 3.85 -7.69
C ARG A 185 16.24 4.42 -7.58
N VAL A 186 16.12 5.75 -7.56
CA VAL A 186 14.83 6.44 -7.53
C VAL A 186 14.44 6.87 -8.94
N GLY A 187 13.22 6.54 -9.34
CA GLY A 187 12.54 7.08 -10.50
C GLY A 187 11.14 7.57 -10.13
N THR A 188 10.44 8.13 -11.11
CA THR A 188 9.03 8.52 -10.99
C THR A 188 8.15 7.59 -11.80
N ALA A 189 6.90 7.45 -11.39
CA ALA A 189 5.85 6.72 -12.07
C ALA A 189 4.57 7.56 -12.05
N GLU A 190 4.12 8.00 -13.22
CA GLU A 190 2.88 8.77 -13.36
C GLU A 190 1.65 7.88 -13.13
N ARG A 191 0.73 8.34 -12.28
CA ARG A 191 -0.57 7.70 -12.02
C ARG A 191 -1.68 8.74 -12.08
N GLY A 192 -2.34 8.82 -13.24
CA GLY A 192 -3.36 9.84 -13.46
C GLY A 192 -2.76 11.24 -13.43
N ASN A 193 -3.10 12.03 -12.41
CA ASN A 193 -2.58 13.38 -12.20
C ASN A 193 -1.66 13.47 -10.97
N THR A 194 -1.16 12.34 -10.50
CA THR A 194 -0.28 12.22 -9.33
C THR A 194 1.00 11.50 -9.72
N THR A 195 2.13 12.00 -9.24
CA THR A 195 3.43 11.35 -9.43
C THR A 195 3.74 10.48 -8.21
N ASP A 196 3.92 9.18 -8.43
CA ASP A 196 4.46 8.27 -7.43
C ASP A 196 5.97 8.10 -7.66
N TYR A 197 6.70 7.74 -6.60
CA TYR A 197 8.13 7.43 -6.63
C TYR A 197 8.33 5.92 -6.72
N ARG A 198 9.09 5.48 -7.71
CA ARG A 198 9.46 4.07 -7.92
C ARG A 198 10.89 3.85 -7.48
N LEU A 199 11.07 3.04 -6.45
CA LEU A 199 12.35 2.61 -5.92
C LEU A 199 12.68 1.24 -6.53
N GLU A 200 13.79 1.16 -7.26
CA GLU A 200 14.29 -0.09 -7.84
C GLU A 200 15.60 -0.49 -7.16
N SER A 201 15.68 -1.71 -6.66
CA SER A 201 16.88 -2.20 -5.99
C SER A 201 18.06 -2.28 -6.98
N GLU A 202 19.20 -1.72 -6.61
CA GLU A 202 20.45 -1.85 -7.37
C GLU A 202 21.29 -3.00 -6.87
N ALA A 203 21.41 -3.14 -5.55
CA ALA A 203 22.15 -4.22 -4.92
C ALA A 203 21.50 -4.62 -3.60
N TYR A 204 21.48 -5.93 -3.33
CA TYR A 204 21.21 -6.47 -2.00
C TYR A 204 22.47 -6.34 -1.14
N THR A 205 22.36 -5.68 0.02
CA THR A 205 23.52 -5.38 0.87
C THR A 205 23.66 -6.44 1.96
N ALA A 206 22.70 -6.46 2.88
CA ALA A 206 22.55 -7.41 3.97
C ALA A 206 21.18 -7.22 4.58
N GLY A 207 20.71 -8.18 5.36
CA GLY A 207 19.44 -8.08 6.04
C GLY A 207 18.73 -9.41 6.05
N THR A 208 17.50 -9.38 6.51
CA THR A 208 16.71 -10.59 6.63
C THR A 208 15.35 -10.34 6.03
N VAL A 209 15.16 -10.84 4.82
CA VAL A 209 13.92 -10.66 4.05
C VAL A 209 13.17 -11.98 3.94
N GLY A 210 11.84 -11.91 4.07
CA GLY A 210 10.94 -13.05 3.92
C GLY A 210 10.93 -14.05 5.11
N PRO A 211 10.39 -15.27 4.91
CA PRO A 211 10.10 -16.23 5.97
C PRO A 211 11.31 -16.63 6.82
N PRO A 212 11.12 -16.87 8.13
CA PRO A 212 12.17 -17.28 9.06
C PRO A 212 12.92 -18.56 8.68
N GLU A 213 12.24 -19.47 7.99
CA GLU A 213 12.78 -20.76 7.56
C GLU A 213 13.72 -20.63 6.35
N VAL A 214 13.65 -19.53 5.60
CA VAL A 214 14.50 -19.30 4.44
C VAL A 214 15.79 -18.61 4.86
N THR A 215 16.91 -19.23 4.50
CA THR A 215 18.29 -18.78 4.76
C THR A 215 19.06 -18.56 3.45
N ASP A 216 20.34 -18.17 3.54
CA ASP A 216 21.25 -18.00 2.40
C ASP A 216 20.67 -17.20 1.23
N VAL A 217 20.04 -16.05 1.51
CA VAL A 217 19.41 -15.19 0.51
C VAL A 217 20.42 -14.72 -0.54
N ARG A 218 20.12 -14.97 -1.82
CA ARG A 218 20.89 -14.54 -3.00
C ARG A 218 19.96 -14.01 -4.10
N ASN A 219 20.56 -13.32 -5.07
CA ASN A 219 19.88 -12.77 -6.25
C ASN A 219 18.58 -12.03 -5.89
N ALA A 220 18.62 -11.31 -4.77
CA ALA A 220 17.47 -10.59 -4.28
C ALA A 220 17.25 -9.32 -5.10
N THR A 221 16.01 -9.09 -5.47
CA THR A 221 15.56 -7.90 -6.21
C THR A 221 14.28 -7.40 -5.58
N ALA A 222 14.15 -6.08 -5.50
CA ALA A 222 12.98 -5.44 -4.92
C ALA A 222 12.55 -4.22 -5.75
N THR A 223 11.25 -3.98 -5.76
CA THR A 223 10.64 -2.75 -6.27
C THR A 223 9.64 -2.25 -5.25
N VAL A 224 9.69 -0.97 -4.93
CA VAL A 224 8.76 -0.31 -4.02
C VAL A 224 8.18 0.92 -4.70
N THR A 225 6.87 1.12 -4.60
CA THR A 225 6.21 2.36 -5.05
C THR A 225 5.75 3.14 -3.83
N VAL A 226 6.12 4.41 -3.73
CA VAL A 226 5.82 5.30 -2.61
C VAL A 226 5.20 6.60 -3.13
N THR A 227 4.13 7.07 -2.53
CA THR A 227 3.58 8.41 -2.85
C THR A 227 4.46 9.52 -2.29
N GLU A 228 4.29 10.76 -2.76
CA GLU A 228 4.98 11.92 -2.17
C GLU A 228 4.76 12.07 -0.64
N PRO A 229 3.54 11.90 -0.09
CA PRO A 229 3.35 11.88 1.37
C PRO A 229 4.02 10.73 2.13
N GLY A 230 4.34 9.60 1.46
CA GLY A 230 5.01 8.45 2.07
C GLY A 230 4.18 7.16 2.15
N LEU A 231 3.00 7.10 1.53
CA LEU A 231 2.23 5.86 1.41
C LEU A 231 3.00 4.86 0.53
N VAL A 232 3.51 3.79 1.12
CA VAL A 232 4.03 2.64 0.37
C VAL A 232 2.86 1.88 -0.26
N ARG A 233 2.63 2.11 -1.55
CA ARG A 233 1.54 1.48 -2.31
C ARG A 233 1.83 0.04 -2.66
N SER A 234 3.08 -0.27 -2.99
CA SER A 234 3.43 -1.65 -3.30
C SER A 234 4.86 -2.00 -2.94
N ILE A 235 5.06 -3.27 -2.59
CA ILE A 235 6.36 -3.91 -2.44
C ILE A 235 6.32 -5.18 -3.28
N ARG A 236 7.31 -5.37 -4.14
CA ARG A 236 7.56 -6.62 -4.85
C ARG A 236 8.97 -7.07 -4.56
N LEU A 237 9.12 -8.21 -3.91
CA LEU A 237 10.40 -8.80 -3.53
C LEU A 237 10.53 -10.19 -4.16
N ARG A 238 11.69 -10.47 -4.76
CA ARG A 238 12.02 -11.79 -5.33
C ARG A 238 13.45 -12.15 -5.01
N TYR A 239 13.69 -13.39 -4.60
CA TYR A 239 15.04 -13.88 -4.30
C TYR A 239 15.09 -15.41 -4.35
N VAL A 240 16.30 -15.96 -4.31
CA VAL A 240 16.54 -17.37 -4.03
C VAL A 240 17.17 -17.53 -2.66
N GLY A 241 16.86 -18.61 -1.97
CA GLY A 241 17.44 -18.95 -0.67
C GLY A 241 17.45 -20.46 -0.47
N THR A 242 17.61 -20.89 0.77
CA THR A 242 17.62 -22.31 1.15
C THR A 242 16.59 -22.58 2.24
N VAL A 243 15.94 -23.75 2.19
CA VAL A 243 15.13 -24.32 3.29
C VAL A 243 15.70 -25.69 3.57
N ASP A 244 16.17 -25.94 4.80
CA ASP A 244 16.84 -27.18 5.18
C ASP A 244 18.03 -27.57 4.26
N GLY A 245 18.67 -26.56 3.65
CA GLY A 245 19.77 -26.72 2.70
C GLY A 245 19.35 -26.84 1.23
N ASP A 246 18.06 -27.05 0.95
CA ASP A 246 17.54 -27.16 -0.41
C ASP A 246 17.21 -25.80 -1.02
N PRO A 247 17.59 -25.52 -2.29
CA PRO A 247 17.33 -24.24 -2.93
C PRO A 247 15.83 -23.99 -3.19
N VAL A 248 15.38 -22.79 -2.85
CA VAL A 248 14.02 -22.32 -3.06
C VAL A 248 13.98 -20.93 -3.71
N ALA A 249 12.96 -20.70 -4.54
CA ALA A 249 12.62 -19.39 -5.07
C ALA A 249 11.46 -18.78 -4.27
N VAL A 250 11.62 -17.54 -3.83
CA VAL A 250 10.62 -16.79 -3.06
C VAL A 250 10.17 -15.57 -3.83
N GLU A 251 8.86 -15.36 -3.88
CA GLU A 251 8.22 -14.14 -4.34
C GLU A 251 7.27 -13.62 -3.26
N ARG A 252 7.33 -12.33 -2.96
CA ARG A 252 6.40 -11.64 -2.06
C ARG A 252 5.91 -10.36 -2.71
N THR A 253 4.61 -10.12 -2.61
CA THR A 253 3.95 -8.89 -3.01
C THR A 253 3.13 -8.35 -1.85
N VAL A 254 3.16 -7.04 -1.65
CA VAL A 254 2.27 -6.29 -0.76
C VAL A 254 1.72 -5.12 -1.57
N GLU A 255 0.42 -4.88 -1.51
CA GLU A 255 -0.26 -3.82 -2.25
C GLU A 255 -1.31 -3.15 -1.35
N TYR A 256 -1.34 -1.82 -1.37
CA TYR A 256 -2.36 -0.97 -0.76
C TYR A 256 -3.11 -0.23 -1.87
N ASP A 257 -4.42 -0.45 -1.92
CA ASP A 257 -5.33 0.14 -2.90
C ASP A 257 -6.54 0.76 -2.21
N ALA A 258 -7.26 1.61 -2.96
CA ALA A 258 -8.48 2.28 -2.51
C ALA A 258 -8.35 2.94 -1.11
N VAL A 259 -7.17 3.52 -0.83
CA VAL A 259 -6.90 4.25 0.41
C VAL A 259 -7.79 5.48 0.49
N GLY A 260 -8.53 5.63 1.58
CA GLY A 260 -9.57 6.62 1.82
C GLY A 260 -10.87 6.40 1.04
N ASN A 261 -11.04 5.24 0.39
CA ASN A 261 -12.20 4.98 -0.47
C ASN A 261 -12.67 3.50 -0.41
N THR A 262 -12.22 2.74 0.58
CA THR A 262 -12.67 1.35 0.78
C THR A 262 -13.90 1.35 1.66
N THR A 263 -14.91 0.58 1.29
CA THR A 263 -16.09 0.34 2.12
C THR A 263 -16.28 -1.15 2.35
N VAL A 264 -16.81 -1.53 3.51
CA VAL A 264 -17.02 -2.95 3.87
C VAL A 264 -18.51 -3.26 3.99
N GLU A 265 -19.02 -4.00 3.01
CA GLU A 265 -20.40 -4.48 3.03
C GLU A 265 -20.54 -5.83 3.76
N ARG A 266 -21.69 -6.02 4.42
CA ARG A 266 -22.07 -7.29 5.03
C ARG A 266 -22.15 -8.38 3.94
N PRO A 267 -21.45 -9.51 4.11
CA PRO A 267 -21.38 -10.52 3.06
C PRO A 267 -22.67 -11.35 2.95
N GLU A 268 -22.98 -11.83 1.75
CA GLU A 268 -24.18 -12.65 1.48
C GLU A 268 -24.24 -13.95 2.31
N TRP A 269 -23.09 -14.47 2.74
CA TRP A 269 -23.03 -15.68 3.57
C TRP A 269 -23.25 -15.41 5.07
N ALA A 270 -23.34 -14.14 5.49
CA ALA A 270 -23.49 -13.76 6.89
C ALA A 270 -24.69 -14.45 7.55
N ASP A 271 -25.83 -14.47 6.86
CA ASP A 271 -27.06 -15.04 7.40
C ASP A 271 -26.98 -16.57 7.56
N ARG A 272 -26.08 -17.25 6.83
CA ARG A 272 -25.83 -18.68 7.04
C ARG A 272 -25.02 -18.93 8.30
N ALA A 273 -24.09 -18.03 8.62
CA ALA A 273 -23.24 -18.16 9.81
C ALA A 273 -24.04 -17.94 11.10
N THR A 274 -24.96 -16.97 11.10
CA THR A 274 -25.80 -16.68 12.28
C THR A 274 -26.90 -17.72 12.50
N ASN A 275 -27.45 -18.32 11.44
CA ASN A 275 -28.54 -19.31 11.55
C ASN A 275 -28.07 -20.71 12.01
N GLN A 276 -26.77 -21.04 11.93
CA GLN A 276 -26.26 -22.34 12.39
C GLN A 276 -26.03 -22.41 13.90
N THR A 277 -26.05 -21.26 14.59
CA THR A 277 -25.83 -21.16 16.03
C THR A 277 -27.08 -21.46 16.87
N ASP A 278 -28.26 -21.51 16.24
CA ASP A 278 -29.57 -21.76 16.89
C ASP A 278 -29.99 -23.27 16.90
N SER A 279 -29.07 -24.20 16.62
CA SER A 279 -29.36 -25.66 16.59
C SER A 279 -28.64 -26.46 17.66
#